data_AF-A0A1E3GMX9-F1
#
_entry.id   AF-A0A1E3GMX9-F1
#
_cell.length_a   1.000
_cell.length_b   1.000
_cell.length_c   1.000
_cell.angle_alpha   90.00
_cell.angle_beta   90.00
_cell.angle_gamma   90.00
#
_symmetry.space_group_name_H-M   'P 1'
#
loop_
_entity.id
_entity.type
_entity.pdbx_description
1 polymer ?
#
loop_
_entity_poly.entity_id
_entity_poly.type
_entity_poly.pdbx_seq_one_letter_code
_entity_poly.pdbx_strand_id
1 'polypeptide(L)'
;MTEAAGAGTDTVRASVSFTLAASLEHLILTGSLDINGTGNSGDNRLTGNAGDNLLNGGAGIDTMAGGAGDDTYVVDAAGDVVTEGSNAGTDTVRTTLAAYTLGSHVENLQLFLSLDSVARNGTGNGLANVITGSNGNNVLAGLGGDDQMFGNNGNDTLQGDEGNDLLDGALATTPWPAAPATTPMW
;
A
#
# COMPACT_ATOMS: atom_id res chain seq x y z
N MET A 1 14.36 -18.00 -22.84
CA MET A 1 14.59 -17.10 -23.98
C MET A 1 15.15 -15.82 -23.38
N THR A 2 16.24 -15.27 -23.90
CA THR A 2 16.90 -14.08 -23.37
C THR A 2 16.75 -12.98 -24.41
N GLU A 3 15.86 -12.03 -24.14
CA GLU A 3 15.66 -10.83 -24.96
C GLU A 3 16.85 -9.87 -24.73
N ALA A 4 17.29 -9.19 -25.78
CA ALA A 4 18.34 -8.18 -25.68
C ALA A 4 17.75 -6.87 -25.10
N ALA A 5 18.54 -6.10 -24.34
CA ALA A 5 18.11 -4.81 -23.83
C ALA A 5 17.64 -3.90 -24.97
N GLY A 6 16.36 -3.47 -24.94
CA GLY A 6 15.77 -2.53 -25.89
C GLY A 6 15.08 -3.13 -27.14
N ALA A 7 14.70 -4.41 -27.13
CA ALA A 7 14.00 -5.04 -28.26
C ALA A 7 12.49 -4.72 -28.35
N GLY A 8 11.90 -4.11 -27.32
CA GLY A 8 10.49 -3.77 -27.27
C GLY A 8 10.04 -3.54 -25.83
N THR A 9 8.73 -3.46 -25.64
CA THR A 9 8.10 -3.54 -24.32
C THR A 9 7.39 -4.88 -24.22
N ASP A 10 7.89 -5.77 -23.37
CA ASP A 10 7.42 -7.16 -23.30
C ASP A 10 6.31 -7.33 -22.27
N THR A 11 5.28 -8.10 -22.64
CA THR A 11 4.10 -8.33 -21.79
C THR A 11 3.94 -9.80 -21.40
N VAL A 12 3.88 -10.05 -20.10
CA VAL A 12 3.49 -11.32 -19.50
C VAL A 12 2.03 -11.29 -19.11
N ARG A 13 1.28 -12.33 -19.49
CA ARG A 13 -0.07 -12.60 -18.96
C ARG A 13 0.01 -13.84 -18.07
N ALA A 14 -0.32 -13.69 -16.79
CA ALA A 14 -0.20 -14.76 -15.82
C ALA A 14 -1.55 -15.07 -15.17
N SER A 15 -1.83 -16.35 -14.91
CA SER A 15 -3.00 -16.82 -14.15
C SER A 15 -2.58 -17.43 -12.80
N VAL A 16 -1.37 -17.12 -12.36
CA VAL A 16 -0.70 -17.50 -11.12
C VAL A 16 0.16 -16.32 -10.67
N SER A 17 0.54 -16.26 -9.40
CA SER A 17 1.47 -15.23 -8.92
C SER A 17 2.77 -15.26 -9.73
N PHE A 18 3.26 -14.09 -10.14
CA PHE A 18 4.36 -13.98 -11.09
C PHE A 18 5.33 -12.87 -10.71
N THR A 19 6.62 -13.14 -10.87
CA THR A 19 7.70 -12.17 -10.75
C THR A 19 8.34 -11.98 -12.12
N LEU A 20 8.39 -10.75 -12.62
CA LEU A 20 9.04 -10.43 -13.88
C LEU A 20 10.54 -10.75 -13.80
N ALA A 21 11.04 -11.52 -14.77
CA ALA A 21 12.48 -11.65 -14.98
C ALA A 21 13.06 -10.32 -15.49
N ALA A 22 14.39 -10.20 -15.46
CA ALA A 22 15.06 -9.07 -16.11
C ALA A 22 14.68 -8.98 -17.59
N SER A 23 14.54 -7.75 -18.10
CA SER A 23 14.10 -7.42 -19.47
C SER A 23 12.61 -7.67 -19.78
N LEU A 24 11.75 -7.83 -18.77
CA LEU A 24 10.31 -7.82 -18.96
C LEU A 24 9.73 -6.60 -18.25
N GLU A 25 8.85 -5.86 -18.90
CA GLU A 25 8.37 -4.58 -18.37
C GLU A 25 6.90 -4.64 -17.93
N HIS A 26 6.07 -5.45 -18.59
CA HIS A 26 4.63 -5.47 -18.33
C HIS A 26 4.15 -6.81 -17.79
N LEU A 27 3.39 -6.77 -16.68
CA LEU A 27 2.67 -7.91 -16.15
C LEU A 27 1.16 -7.62 -16.14
N ILE A 28 0.37 -8.57 -16.64
CA ILE A 28 -1.08 -8.58 -16.53
C ILE A 28 -1.50 -9.88 -15.85
N LEU A 29 -2.06 -9.77 -14.65
CA LEU A 29 -2.69 -10.89 -13.95
C LEU A 29 -4.07 -11.15 -14.58
N THR A 30 -4.46 -12.41 -14.64
CA THR A 30 -5.69 -12.86 -15.29
C THR A 30 -6.47 -13.79 -14.38
N GLY A 31 -7.76 -13.94 -14.66
CA GLY A 31 -8.67 -14.70 -13.79
C GLY A 31 -9.22 -13.84 -12.66
N SER A 32 -9.60 -14.48 -11.56
CA SER A 32 -10.21 -13.85 -10.38
C SER A 32 -9.71 -14.51 -9.09
N LEU A 33 -8.51 -15.09 -9.14
CA LEU A 33 -7.85 -15.65 -7.97
C LEU A 33 -7.00 -14.56 -7.34
N ASP A 34 -6.80 -14.66 -6.04
CA ASP A 34 -5.88 -13.81 -5.27
C ASP A 34 -4.44 -14.21 -5.62
N ILE A 35 -3.87 -13.52 -6.61
CA ILE A 35 -2.52 -13.77 -7.12
C ILE A 35 -1.72 -12.48 -7.13
N ASN A 36 -0.41 -12.60 -6.98
CA ASN A 36 0.46 -11.45 -6.76
C ASN A 36 1.34 -11.15 -7.97
N GLY A 37 1.62 -9.86 -8.18
CA GLY A 37 2.52 -9.37 -9.20
C GLY A 37 3.77 -8.77 -8.58
N THR A 38 4.95 -9.16 -9.05
CA THR A 38 6.20 -8.51 -8.68
C THR A 38 6.97 -8.12 -9.93
N GLY A 39 7.40 -6.87 -10.01
CA GLY A 39 8.28 -6.38 -11.05
C GLY A 39 9.75 -6.74 -10.80
N ASN A 40 10.65 -5.97 -11.38
CA ASN A 40 12.09 -6.15 -11.35
C ASN A 40 12.80 -4.85 -10.93
N SER A 41 13.93 -4.52 -11.55
CA SER A 41 14.73 -3.34 -11.20
C SER A 41 14.61 -2.18 -12.19
N GLY A 42 13.74 -2.31 -13.19
CA GLY A 42 13.45 -1.25 -14.16
C GLY A 42 11.99 -0.84 -14.05
N ASP A 43 11.63 0.22 -14.78
CA ASP A 43 10.28 0.76 -14.80
C ASP A 43 9.28 -0.28 -15.35
N ASN A 44 8.35 -0.71 -14.51
CA ASN A 44 7.39 -1.76 -14.81
C ASN A 44 5.95 -1.25 -14.80
N ARG A 45 5.10 -1.95 -15.55
CA ARG A 45 3.65 -1.80 -15.50
C ARG A 45 3.01 -3.08 -15.01
N LEU A 46 2.41 -3.02 -13.84
CA LEU A 46 1.68 -4.13 -13.23
C LEU A 46 0.18 -3.85 -13.31
N THR A 47 -0.57 -4.78 -13.88
CA THR A 47 -2.03 -4.78 -13.87
C THR A 47 -2.52 -6.04 -13.19
N GLY A 48 -3.28 -5.87 -12.12
CA GLY A 48 -3.92 -6.95 -11.37
C GLY A 48 -5.16 -7.49 -12.06
N ASN A 49 -5.92 -8.31 -11.34
CA ASN A 49 -7.12 -8.98 -11.80
C ASN A 49 -8.34 -8.56 -10.94
N ALA A 50 -9.29 -9.47 -10.69
CA ALA A 50 -10.50 -9.19 -9.91
C ALA A 50 -10.47 -9.81 -8.49
N GLY A 51 -9.35 -10.42 -8.10
CA GLY A 51 -9.11 -10.90 -6.75
C GLY A 51 -8.10 -10.00 -6.05
N ASP A 52 -7.84 -10.28 -4.78
CA ASP A 52 -7.00 -9.42 -3.94
C ASP A 52 -5.52 -9.62 -4.32
N ASN A 53 -4.87 -8.60 -4.89
CA ASN A 53 -3.52 -8.68 -5.41
C ASN A 53 -2.53 -7.87 -4.56
N LEU A 54 -1.38 -8.47 -4.24
CA LEU A 54 -0.18 -7.70 -3.88
C LEU A 54 0.58 -7.35 -5.15
N LEU A 55 0.66 -6.06 -5.47
CA LEU A 55 1.46 -5.52 -6.56
C LEU A 55 2.69 -4.80 -6.00
N ASN A 56 3.87 -5.29 -6.36
CA ASN A 56 5.15 -4.70 -5.99
C ASN A 56 5.98 -4.44 -7.25
N GLY A 57 6.13 -3.17 -7.63
CA GLY A 57 6.93 -2.77 -8.79
C GLY A 57 8.39 -3.20 -8.73
N GLY A 58 8.92 -3.36 -7.52
CA GLY A 58 10.35 -3.54 -7.30
C GLY A 58 11.03 -2.17 -7.31
N ALA A 59 12.26 -2.11 -7.82
CA ALA A 59 12.92 -0.83 -7.98
C ALA A 59 12.62 -0.26 -9.36
N GLY A 60 12.54 1.07 -9.48
CA GLY A 60 12.25 1.73 -10.76
C GLY A 60 11.26 2.85 -10.55
N ILE A 61 10.65 3.30 -11.63
CA ILE A 61 9.46 4.15 -11.62
C ILE A 61 8.32 3.31 -12.17
N ASP A 62 7.48 2.80 -11.28
CA ASP A 62 6.49 1.79 -11.64
C ASP A 62 5.08 2.36 -11.78
N THR A 63 4.25 1.70 -12.58
CA THR A 63 2.81 1.98 -12.65
C THR A 63 2.03 0.73 -12.26
N MET A 64 1.16 0.85 -11.26
CA MET A 64 0.40 -0.28 -10.70
C MET A 64 -1.09 0.05 -10.69
N ALA A 65 -1.91 -0.90 -11.15
CA ALA A 65 -3.36 -0.86 -11.10
C ALA A 65 -3.88 -2.25 -10.74
N GLY A 66 -4.64 -2.40 -9.67
CA GLY A 66 -5.00 -3.69 -9.08
C GLY A 66 -6.25 -4.27 -9.69
N GLY A 67 -7.24 -3.42 -9.98
CA GLY A 67 -8.42 -3.79 -10.72
C GLY A 67 -9.65 -3.83 -9.82
N ALA A 68 -10.09 -5.02 -9.43
CA ALA A 68 -11.12 -5.16 -8.42
C ALA A 68 -10.63 -6.14 -7.36
N GLY A 69 -11.22 -6.07 -6.16
CA GLY A 69 -10.67 -6.74 -4.98
C GLY A 69 -9.96 -5.75 -4.08
N ASP A 70 -9.58 -6.19 -2.89
CA ASP A 70 -8.85 -5.38 -1.92
C ASP A 70 -7.34 -5.53 -2.18
N ASP A 71 -6.78 -4.62 -2.96
CA ASP A 71 -5.41 -4.71 -3.45
C ASP A 71 -4.39 -4.04 -2.51
N THR A 72 -3.14 -4.49 -2.59
CA THR A 72 -2.01 -3.88 -1.86
C THR A 72 -0.90 -3.47 -2.82
N TYR A 73 -0.53 -2.19 -2.78
CA TYR A 73 0.55 -1.59 -3.56
C TYR A 73 1.79 -1.40 -2.69
N VAL A 74 2.94 -1.87 -3.15
CA VAL A 74 4.23 -1.51 -2.57
C VAL A 74 4.82 -0.35 -3.36
N VAL A 75 4.86 0.83 -2.75
CA VAL A 75 5.45 2.04 -3.33
C VAL A 75 6.77 2.33 -2.63
N ASP A 76 7.89 2.13 -3.32
CA ASP A 76 9.23 2.31 -2.76
C ASP A 76 10.04 3.42 -3.45
N ALA A 77 9.56 3.91 -4.60
CA ALA A 77 10.10 5.05 -5.30
C ALA A 77 9.08 6.19 -5.39
N ALA A 78 9.55 7.43 -5.26
CA ALA A 78 8.70 8.61 -5.36
C ALA A 78 8.06 8.80 -6.76
N GLY A 79 8.56 8.08 -7.77
CA GLY A 79 7.99 8.08 -9.11
C GLY A 79 6.85 7.08 -9.29
N ASP A 80 6.65 6.13 -8.37
CA ASP A 80 5.63 5.11 -8.53
C ASP A 80 4.23 5.71 -8.56
N VAL A 81 3.38 5.17 -9.43
CA VAL A 81 2.01 5.60 -9.60
C VAL A 81 1.06 4.44 -9.32
N VAL A 82 0.17 4.66 -8.36
CA VAL A 82 -0.98 3.78 -8.09
C VAL A 82 -2.20 4.38 -8.77
N THR A 83 -2.92 3.56 -9.55
CA THR A 83 -4.15 3.95 -10.24
C THR A 83 -5.27 3.04 -9.79
N GLU A 84 -6.26 3.61 -9.11
CA GLU A 84 -7.43 2.87 -8.63
C GLU A 84 -8.76 3.42 -9.13
N GLY A 85 -9.72 2.48 -9.22
CA GLY A 85 -11.07 2.70 -9.73
C GLY A 85 -12.09 2.95 -8.62
N SER A 86 -13.16 3.67 -8.92
CA SER A 86 -14.29 3.78 -7.98
C SER A 86 -14.97 2.42 -7.80
N ASN A 87 -15.18 2.01 -6.55
CA ASN A 87 -15.74 0.70 -6.16
C ASN A 87 -14.88 -0.50 -6.61
N ALA A 88 -13.56 -0.33 -6.69
CA ALA A 88 -12.62 -1.41 -6.96
C ALA A 88 -12.42 -2.32 -5.75
N GLY A 89 -12.42 -1.77 -4.54
CA GLY A 89 -12.26 -2.50 -3.29
C GLY A 89 -11.94 -1.54 -2.16
N THR A 90 -11.29 -2.06 -1.13
CA THR A 90 -10.65 -1.30 -0.04
C THR A 90 -9.14 -1.51 -0.13
N ASP A 91 -8.46 -0.56 -0.76
CA ASP A 91 -7.09 -0.73 -1.22
C ASP A 91 -6.06 -0.17 -0.23
N THR A 92 -4.86 -0.73 -0.25
CA THR A 92 -3.77 -0.36 0.66
C THR A 92 -2.51 0.05 -0.10
N VAL A 93 -1.97 1.23 0.20
CA VAL A 93 -0.58 1.56 -0.13
C VAL A 93 0.31 1.26 1.07
N ARG A 94 1.36 0.47 0.83
CA ARG A 94 2.48 0.24 1.75
C ARG A 94 3.72 0.92 1.20
N THR A 95 4.34 1.79 1.99
CA THR A 95 5.49 2.55 1.50
C THR A 95 6.57 2.74 2.56
N THR A 96 7.83 2.74 2.11
CA THR A 96 9.00 3.13 2.91
C THR A 96 9.53 4.49 2.48
N LEU A 97 8.73 5.33 1.82
CA LEU A 97 9.09 6.70 1.49
C LEU A 97 9.05 7.58 2.74
N ALA A 98 9.79 8.69 2.71
CA ALA A 98 9.78 9.65 3.81
C ALA A 98 8.45 10.41 3.92
N ALA A 99 7.71 10.52 2.81
CA ALA A 99 6.38 11.07 2.77
C ALA A 99 5.59 10.44 1.63
N TYR A 100 4.28 10.25 1.80
CA TYR A 100 3.37 9.80 0.75
C TYR A 100 1.97 10.38 0.93
N THR A 101 1.30 10.67 -0.18
CA THR A 101 -0.09 11.12 -0.22
C THR A 101 -0.90 10.12 -1.03
N LEU A 102 -2.01 9.63 -0.46
CA LEU A 102 -2.88 8.70 -1.17
C LEU A 102 -3.47 9.35 -2.43
N GLY A 103 -3.49 8.59 -3.52
CA GLY A 103 -4.29 8.91 -4.70
C GLY A 103 -5.78 8.76 -4.41
N SER A 104 -6.63 9.20 -5.33
CA SER A 104 -8.08 8.96 -5.25
C SER A 104 -8.39 7.46 -5.24
N HIS A 105 -9.47 7.07 -4.55
CA HIS A 105 -9.97 5.69 -4.47
C HIS A 105 -9.04 4.70 -3.77
N VAL A 106 -8.08 5.18 -2.98
CA VAL A 106 -7.29 4.33 -2.09
C VAL A 106 -7.65 4.70 -0.65
N GLU A 107 -7.98 3.71 0.16
CA GLU A 107 -8.53 3.92 1.50
C GLU A 107 -7.45 3.81 2.58
N ASN A 108 -6.42 2.97 2.39
CA ASN A 108 -5.47 2.67 3.46
C ASN A 108 -4.04 3.08 3.11
N LEU A 109 -3.35 3.71 4.08
CA LEU A 109 -1.94 4.01 4.00
C LEU A 109 -1.19 3.36 5.16
N GLN A 110 -0.17 2.59 4.84
CA GLN A 110 0.75 1.99 5.81
C GLN A 110 2.17 2.47 5.55
N LEU A 111 2.70 3.27 6.46
CA LEU A 111 4.09 3.73 6.44
C LEU A 111 4.97 2.60 6.98
N PHE A 112 5.43 1.76 6.06
CA PHE A 112 5.98 0.44 6.31
C PHE A 112 7.43 0.48 6.85
N LEU A 113 7.79 -0.63 7.53
CA LEU A 113 8.97 -0.91 8.39
C LEU A 113 8.80 -0.52 9.86
N SER A 114 8.28 -1.46 10.66
CA SER A 114 8.05 -1.35 12.10
C SER A 114 9.28 -1.63 12.98
N LEU A 115 10.50 -1.63 12.42
CA LEU A 115 11.73 -1.94 13.17
C LEU A 115 12.70 -0.77 13.27
N ASP A 116 12.59 0.23 12.40
CA ASP A 116 13.34 1.47 12.53
C ASP A 116 12.48 2.55 13.22
N SER A 117 13.14 3.59 13.73
CA SER A 117 12.49 4.79 14.28
C SER A 117 12.53 5.93 13.28
N VAL A 118 12.52 5.63 11.97
CA VAL A 118 12.56 6.65 10.92
C VAL A 118 11.19 7.28 10.79
N ALA A 119 11.13 8.61 10.85
CA ALA A 119 9.92 9.37 10.63
C ALA A 119 9.47 9.26 9.16
N ARG A 120 8.19 8.94 8.98
CA ARG A 120 7.51 8.91 7.68
C ARG A 120 6.22 9.70 7.77
N ASN A 121 5.92 10.51 6.78
CA ASN A 121 4.72 11.33 6.78
C ASN A 121 3.68 10.75 5.84
N GLY A 122 2.41 10.87 6.21
CA GLY A 122 1.30 10.31 5.45
C GLY A 122 0.20 11.35 5.30
N THR A 123 -0.34 11.46 4.10
CA THR A 123 -1.54 12.25 3.85
C THR A 123 -2.58 11.34 3.20
N GLY A 124 -3.82 11.37 3.72
CA GLY A 124 -4.99 10.73 3.14
C GLY A 124 -5.50 11.44 1.90
N ASN A 125 -6.79 11.28 1.62
CA ASN A 125 -7.54 11.89 0.55
C ASN A 125 -8.93 12.31 1.08
N GLY A 126 -9.96 12.41 0.22
CA GLY A 126 -11.30 12.81 0.63
C GLY A 126 -12.23 11.65 1.05
N LEU A 127 -11.68 10.46 1.30
CA LEU A 127 -12.38 9.25 1.71
C LEU A 127 -12.13 8.99 3.20
N ALA A 128 -12.94 8.11 3.82
CA ALA A 128 -12.61 7.60 5.14
C ALA A 128 -11.34 6.72 5.07
N ASN A 129 -10.20 7.26 5.45
CA ASN A 129 -8.91 6.59 5.36
C ASN A 129 -8.51 5.88 6.65
N VAL A 130 -7.73 4.81 6.51
CA VAL A 130 -6.97 4.22 7.63
C VAL A 130 -5.49 4.48 7.41
N ILE A 131 -4.89 5.32 8.25
CA ILE A 131 -3.49 5.73 8.14
C ILE A 131 -2.70 5.19 9.33
N THR A 132 -1.72 4.34 9.05
CA THR A 132 -0.81 3.78 10.05
C THR A 132 0.60 4.34 9.84
N GLY A 133 1.13 5.03 10.86
CA GLY A 133 2.46 5.62 10.92
C GLY A 133 3.61 4.61 11.05
N SER A 134 4.84 5.11 11.10
CA SER A 134 6.04 4.31 11.41
C SER A 134 6.38 4.42 12.90
N ASN A 135 7.55 3.94 13.38
CA ASN A 135 7.94 4.19 14.79
C ASN A 135 8.75 5.48 15.00
N GLY A 136 8.86 6.32 13.97
CA GLY A 136 9.49 7.64 14.10
C GLY A 136 8.43 8.71 14.29
N ASN A 137 8.85 9.92 14.64
CA ASN A 137 7.93 11.05 14.82
C ASN A 137 7.24 11.43 13.50
N ASN A 138 6.01 10.98 13.31
CA ASN A 138 5.26 11.14 12.07
C ASN A 138 4.49 12.47 12.03
N VAL A 139 4.26 12.97 10.82
CA VAL A 139 3.19 13.94 10.54
C VAL A 139 2.17 13.23 9.66
N LEU A 140 0.99 12.98 10.21
CA LEU A 140 -0.12 12.33 9.52
C LEU A 140 -1.28 13.33 9.34
N ALA A 141 -1.86 13.38 8.16
CA ALA A 141 -3.04 14.19 7.84
C ALA A 141 -4.12 13.34 7.16
N GLY A 142 -5.36 13.39 7.65
CA GLY A 142 -6.52 12.68 7.11
C GLY A 142 -7.11 13.36 5.88
N LEU A 143 -7.27 14.68 5.96
CA LEU A 143 -7.92 15.58 4.99
C LEU A 143 -9.45 15.58 5.09
N GLY A 144 -10.15 14.71 4.38
CA GLY A 144 -11.61 14.71 4.43
C GLY A 144 -12.14 13.29 4.50
N GLY A 145 -13.23 13.08 5.21
CA GLY A 145 -13.74 11.74 5.51
C GLY A 145 -13.64 11.44 6.99
N ASP A 146 -14.25 10.35 7.44
CA ASP A 146 -14.14 9.92 8.84
C ASP A 146 -12.91 9.02 8.99
N ASP A 147 -11.76 9.59 9.36
CA ASP A 147 -10.47 8.91 9.31
C ASP A 147 -10.11 8.11 10.57
N GLN A 148 -9.31 7.06 10.43
CA GLN A 148 -8.64 6.35 11.53
C GLN A 148 -7.12 6.49 11.40
N MET A 149 -6.48 7.16 12.35
CA MET A 149 -5.07 7.49 12.28
C MET A 149 -4.32 6.92 13.48
N PHE A 150 -3.32 6.08 13.22
CA PHE A 150 -2.50 5.41 14.21
C PHE A 150 -1.05 5.89 14.06
N GLY A 151 -0.56 6.73 14.99
CA GLY A 151 0.81 7.25 15.00
C GLY A 151 1.88 6.19 15.27
N ASN A 152 1.52 5.05 15.87
CA ASN A 152 2.47 4.07 16.41
C ASN A 152 3.43 4.74 17.40
N ASN A 153 4.69 4.29 17.52
CA ASN A 153 5.63 4.91 18.47
C ASN A 153 6.16 6.22 17.89
N GLY A 154 6.47 7.18 18.74
CA GLY A 154 7.05 8.45 18.30
C GLY A 154 6.39 9.60 19.03
N ASN A 155 6.88 10.81 18.76
CA ASN A 155 6.16 12.04 19.08
C ASN A 155 5.47 12.51 17.79
N ASP A 156 4.25 12.02 17.57
CA ASP A 156 3.53 12.21 16.31
C ASP A 156 2.68 13.48 16.30
N THR A 157 2.46 14.01 15.11
CA THR A 157 1.47 15.05 14.82
C THR A 157 0.38 14.43 13.97
N LEU A 158 -0.83 14.29 14.52
CA LEU A 158 -1.99 13.76 13.83
C LEU A 158 -3.01 14.87 13.59
N GLN A 159 -3.46 15.01 12.35
CA GLN A 159 -4.45 16.00 11.94
C GLN A 159 -5.56 15.29 11.14
N GLY A 160 -6.77 15.19 11.70
CA GLY A 160 -7.90 14.55 11.03
C GLY A 160 -8.52 15.41 9.92
N ASP A 161 -8.62 16.72 10.14
CA ASP A 161 -9.27 17.70 9.25
C ASP A 161 -10.82 17.56 9.18
N GLU A 162 -11.43 17.41 7.99
CA GLU A 162 -12.89 17.39 7.82
C GLU A 162 -13.46 15.98 8.08
N GLY A 163 -14.23 15.81 9.15
CA GLY A 163 -14.91 14.54 9.41
C GLY A 163 -14.98 14.23 10.90
N ASN A 164 -15.37 13.00 11.22
CA ASN A 164 -15.32 12.46 12.58
C ASN A 164 -14.15 11.49 12.71
N ASP A 165 -12.99 12.03 13.05
CA ASP A 165 -11.74 11.26 13.02
C ASP A 165 -11.44 10.57 14.36
N LEU A 166 -10.86 9.39 14.27
CA LEU A 166 -10.23 8.67 15.37
C LEU A 166 -8.71 8.83 15.28
N LEU A 167 -8.13 9.58 16.23
CA LEU A 167 -6.68 9.81 16.29
C LEU A 167 -6.07 9.08 17.48
N ASP A 168 -5.18 8.12 17.23
CA ASP A 168 -4.40 7.40 18.22
C ASP A 168 -2.90 7.68 18.02
N GLY A 169 -2.32 8.54 18.86
CA GLY A 169 -0.89 8.90 18.83
C GLY A 169 0.03 7.97 19.64
N ALA A 170 -0.43 6.77 20.00
CA ALA A 170 0.21 5.73 20.83
C ALA A 170 1.60 6.02 21.45
N LEU A 171 1.64 6.26 22.77
CA LEU A 171 2.83 5.93 23.58
C LEU A 171 2.76 4.45 23.99
N ALA A 172 3.44 3.56 23.25
CA ALA A 172 3.83 2.19 23.58
C ALA A 172 2.84 1.27 24.39
N THR A 173 2.52 0.11 23.79
CA THR A 173 2.31 -1.23 24.44
C THR A 173 0.94 -1.93 24.52
N THR A 174 -0.04 -1.69 23.65
CA THR A 174 -1.04 -2.76 23.40
C THR A 174 -1.33 -2.95 21.91
N PRO A 175 -0.95 -4.08 21.30
CA PRO A 175 -1.42 -4.41 19.96
C PRO A 175 -2.93 -4.69 20.02
N TRP A 176 -3.72 -3.94 19.25
CA TRP A 176 -5.10 -4.32 18.92
C TRP A 176 -5.10 -5.28 17.73
N PRO A 177 -5.95 -6.32 17.71
CA PRO A 177 -7.01 -6.60 18.68
C PRO A 177 -6.56 -7.53 19.82
N ALA A 178 -7.08 -7.24 21.02
CA ALA A 178 -7.09 -8.19 22.11
C ALA A 178 -7.89 -9.44 21.69
N ALA A 179 -7.28 -10.62 21.79
CA ALA A 179 -8.04 -11.87 21.79
C ALA A 179 -9.11 -11.82 22.89
N PRO A 180 -10.33 -12.33 22.67
CA PRO A 180 -11.35 -12.35 23.71
C PRO A 180 -10.82 -13.11 24.93
N ALA A 181 -10.93 -12.49 26.10
CA ALA A 181 -10.59 -13.11 27.37
C ALA A 181 -11.41 -14.40 27.52
N THR A 182 -10.74 -15.55 27.38
CA THR A 182 -11.34 -16.82 27.77
C THR A 182 -11.35 -16.85 29.29
N THR A 183 -12.52 -16.69 29.89
CA THR A 183 -12.71 -17.00 31.31
C THR A 183 -12.45 -18.49 31.50
N PRO A 184 -11.50 -18.93 32.34
CA PRO A 184 -11.46 -20.31 32.75
C PRO A 184 -12.63 -20.51 33.70
N MET A 185 -13.62 -21.31 33.30
CA MET A 185 -14.40 -22.06 34.28
C MET A 185 -13.44 -23.08 34.88
N TRP A 186 -13.11 -22.94 36.16
CA TRP A 186 -13.17 -23.95 37.23
C TRP A 186 -12.81 -23.27 38.56
#